data_AF-A0A3M1K1L9-F1
#
_entry.id   AF-A0A3M1K1L9-F1
#
_cell.length_a   1.000
_cell.length_b   1.000
_cell.length_c   1.000
_cell.angle_alpha   90.00
_cell.angle_beta   90.00
_cell.angle_gamma   90.00
#
_symmetry.space_group_name_H-M   'P 1'
#
loop_
_entity.id
_entity.type
_entity.pdbx_description
1 polymer ?
#
loop_
_entity_poly.entity_id
_entity_poly.type
_entity_poly.pdbx_seq_one_letter_code
_entity_poly.pdbx_strand_id
1 'polypeptide(L)'
;MTYNRRFKTIRNRFRRVDRQTAALWILNKLNHVHLPDTATSEPLPWHLLLMLKWNVLCGGAERLQHKQQKLERELIRAYNETHDLAETLPLPSEYPDLQMFLRTLAHQQFWLFDRSPNRYAIARQLKLFWDRSDDAYYRDTFLRLTGVELRSFIELSAAVLAQFMKKHVMWTTSADFRPLAAHYGVGTIDKFLQLWSIGLDESQRLEEMCTCKVGQPEEYTEHSPFRFFPLLRVGGRFYRIYCP
;
A
#
# COMPACT_ATOMS: atom_id res chain seq x y z
N MET A 1 -18.08 5.16 -24.68
CA MET A 1 -16.61 5.08 -24.87
C MET A 1 -16.15 3.81 -24.16
N THR A 2 -15.38 2.92 -24.77
CA THR A 2 -14.99 1.64 -24.14
C THR A 2 -13.97 1.86 -23.00
N TYR A 3 -14.08 1.10 -21.91
CA TYR A 3 -13.20 1.14 -20.72
C TYR A 3 -11.71 1.23 -21.10
N ASN A 4 -11.27 0.34 -22.00
CA ASN A 4 -9.90 0.27 -22.51
C ASN A 4 -9.38 1.59 -23.11
N ARG A 5 -10.25 2.38 -23.76
CA ARG A 5 -9.85 3.66 -24.36
C ARG A 5 -9.59 4.71 -23.28
N ARG A 6 -10.42 4.76 -22.24
CA ARG A 6 -10.22 5.66 -21.09
C ARG A 6 -8.99 5.25 -20.28
N PHE A 7 -8.83 3.97 -19.98
CA PHE A 7 -7.64 3.45 -19.31
C PHE A 7 -6.34 3.76 -20.07
N LYS A 8 -6.34 3.66 -21.41
CA LYS A 8 -5.17 4.01 -22.23
C LYS A 8 -4.69 5.44 -22.00
N THR A 9 -5.60 6.39 -21.76
CA THR A 9 -5.26 7.78 -21.42
C THR A 9 -4.52 7.86 -20.09
N ILE A 10 -5.07 7.23 -19.05
CA ILE A 10 -4.49 7.16 -17.70
C ILE A 10 -3.09 6.54 -17.77
N ARG A 11 -2.97 5.38 -18.44
CA ARG A 11 -1.71 4.67 -18.64
C ARG A 11 -0.64 5.55 -19.32
N ASN A 12 -1.03 6.29 -20.35
CA ASN A 12 -0.12 7.18 -21.05
C ASN A 12 0.36 8.35 -20.18
N ARG A 13 -0.41 8.78 -19.18
CA ARG A 13 0.03 9.78 -18.19
C ARG A 13 1.08 9.19 -17.24
N PHE A 14 0.84 8.01 -16.68
CA PHE A 14 1.83 7.33 -15.82
C PHE A 14 3.15 7.08 -16.54
N ARG A 15 3.12 6.74 -17.84
CA ARG A 15 4.33 6.60 -18.67
C ARG A 15 5.14 7.88 -18.86
N ARG A 16 4.56 9.06 -18.63
CA ARG A 16 5.24 10.36 -18.75
C ARG A 16 5.86 10.83 -17.44
N VAL A 17 5.55 10.13 -16.36
CA VAL A 17 5.95 10.51 -15.02
C VAL A 17 6.98 9.53 -14.49
N ASP A 18 7.94 10.04 -13.72
CA ASP A 18 8.87 9.21 -12.98
C ASP A 18 8.12 8.36 -11.94
N ARG A 19 8.36 7.05 -11.96
CA ARG A 19 7.64 6.05 -11.17
C ARG A 19 7.76 6.35 -9.67
N GLN A 20 8.95 6.72 -9.25
CA GLN A 20 9.24 7.02 -7.84
C GLN A 20 8.48 8.26 -7.38
N THR A 21 8.54 9.33 -8.17
CA THR A 21 7.89 10.60 -7.83
C THR A 21 6.36 10.48 -7.81
N ALA A 22 5.77 9.75 -8.75
CA ALA A 22 4.34 9.43 -8.73
C ALA A 22 3.95 8.63 -7.49
N ALA A 23 4.70 7.58 -7.14
CA ALA A 23 4.43 6.77 -5.95
C ALA A 23 4.45 7.64 -4.68
N LEU A 24 5.45 8.51 -4.52
CA LEU A 24 5.53 9.42 -3.37
C LEU A 24 4.36 10.40 -3.31
N TRP A 25 3.90 10.94 -4.44
CA TRP A 25 2.73 11.81 -4.48
C TRP A 25 1.46 11.06 -4.06
N ILE A 26 1.26 9.84 -4.57
CA ILE A 26 0.10 9.00 -4.24
C ILE A 26 0.11 8.64 -2.75
N LEU A 27 1.26 8.22 -2.21
CA LEU A 27 1.45 7.92 -0.79
C LEU A 27 1.20 9.14 0.10
N ASN A 28 1.65 10.33 -0.33
CA ASN A 28 1.36 11.57 0.37
C ASN A 28 -0.16 11.80 0.43
N LYS A 29 -0.86 11.69 -0.70
CA LYS A 29 -2.33 11.84 -0.71
C LYS A 29 -3.04 10.80 0.15
N LEU A 30 -2.65 9.52 0.08
CA LEU A 30 -3.20 8.44 0.92
C LEU A 30 -3.07 8.71 2.42
N ASN A 31 -1.96 9.33 2.83
CA ASN A 31 -1.65 9.57 4.24
C ASN A 31 -2.18 10.91 4.78
N HIS A 32 -2.71 11.77 3.90
CA HIS A 32 -3.26 13.09 4.22
C HIS A 32 -4.78 13.19 3.96
N VAL A 33 -5.50 12.08 3.75
CA VAL A 33 -6.97 12.04 3.55
C VAL A 33 -7.77 12.53 4.78
N HIS A 34 -7.13 13.02 5.86
CA HIS A 34 -7.81 13.42 7.10
C HIS A 34 -7.50 14.85 7.60
N LEU A 35 -7.42 15.83 6.71
CA LEU A 35 -7.47 17.24 7.12
C LEU A 35 -8.72 17.89 6.53
N PRO A 36 -9.82 18.00 7.31
CA PRO A 36 -11.04 18.63 6.85
C PRO A 36 -10.82 20.14 6.87
N ASP A 37 -10.61 20.74 5.70
CA ASP A 37 -10.70 22.21 5.61
C ASP A 37 -11.15 22.77 4.27
N THR A 38 -11.34 21.96 3.22
CA THR A 38 -11.91 22.48 1.96
C THR A 38 -12.79 21.45 1.25
N ALA A 39 -14.01 21.87 0.94
CA ALA A 39 -15.12 21.15 0.31
C ALA A 39 -14.90 20.63 -1.13
N THR A 40 -13.70 20.18 -1.46
CA THR A 40 -13.41 19.40 -2.67
C THR A 40 -13.38 17.93 -2.30
N SER A 41 -14.22 17.12 -2.97
CA SER A 41 -14.33 15.66 -2.83
C SER A 41 -12.99 15.02 -2.49
N GLU A 42 -12.85 14.55 -1.25
CA GLU A 42 -11.61 13.92 -0.78
C GLU A 42 -11.27 12.71 -1.67
N PRO A 43 -9.98 12.50 -1.99
CA PRO A 43 -9.62 11.43 -2.89
C PRO A 43 -9.93 10.08 -2.25
N LEU A 44 -10.71 9.27 -2.95
CA LEU A 44 -11.12 7.95 -2.46
C LEU A 44 -9.88 7.04 -2.34
N PRO A 45 -9.58 6.47 -1.16
CA PRO A 45 -8.31 5.75 -0.96
C PRO A 45 -8.10 4.56 -1.89
N TRP A 46 -9.18 3.86 -2.28
CA TRP A 46 -9.09 2.74 -3.23
C TRP A 46 -8.70 3.21 -4.65
N HIS A 47 -9.11 4.39 -5.09
CA HIS A 47 -8.64 4.95 -6.37
C HIS A 47 -7.15 5.27 -6.33
N LEU A 48 -6.66 5.81 -5.21
CA LEU A 48 -5.24 6.08 -5.02
C LEU A 48 -4.42 4.79 -4.98
N LEU A 49 -4.92 3.71 -4.36
CA LEU A 49 -4.27 2.40 -4.37
C LEU A 49 -4.26 1.77 -5.76
N LEU A 50 -5.34 1.91 -6.52
CA LEU A 50 -5.41 1.48 -7.92
C LEU A 50 -4.41 2.26 -8.79
N MET A 51 -4.33 3.58 -8.60
CA MET A 51 -3.31 4.41 -9.23
C MET A 51 -1.88 3.97 -8.85
N LEU A 52 -1.65 3.55 -7.60
CA LEU A 52 -0.35 3.04 -7.16
C LEU A 52 -0.02 1.73 -7.89
N LYS A 53 -0.98 0.81 -8.01
CA LYS A 53 -0.86 -0.44 -8.80
C LYS A 53 -0.52 -0.12 -10.26
N TRP A 54 -1.27 0.75 -10.91
CA TRP A 54 -1.00 1.13 -12.31
C TRP A 54 0.31 1.90 -12.48
N ASN A 55 0.73 2.72 -11.52
CA ASN A 55 2.03 3.36 -11.56
C ASN A 55 3.16 2.34 -11.48
N VAL A 56 3.02 1.29 -10.67
CA VAL A 56 4.00 0.21 -10.59
C VAL A 56 4.06 -0.60 -11.90
N LEU A 57 2.92 -0.93 -12.48
CA LEU A 57 2.83 -1.74 -13.70
C LEU A 57 3.18 -0.99 -15.00
N CYS A 58 2.82 0.29 -15.08
CA CYS A 58 2.89 1.05 -16.33
C CYS A 58 3.73 2.33 -16.24
N GLY A 59 4.16 2.72 -15.04
CA GLY A 59 4.96 3.93 -14.82
C GLY A 59 6.41 3.75 -15.24
N GLY A 60 6.98 4.79 -15.83
CA GLY A 60 8.35 4.72 -16.34
C GLY A 60 8.60 5.68 -17.49
N ALA A 61 8.77 6.96 -17.16
CA ALA A 61 9.59 7.85 -17.98
C ALA A 61 11.02 7.83 -17.46
N GLU A 62 11.97 7.28 -18.23
CA GLU A 62 13.36 7.64 -18.04
C GLU A 62 13.50 9.15 -18.34
N ARG A 63 13.85 9.96 -17.34
CA ARG A 63 14.43 11.33 -17.50
C ARG A 63 13.53 12.54 -17.82
N LEU A 64 12.21 12.53 -17.63
CA LEU A 64 11.48 13.81 -17.67
C LEU A 64 11.46 14.48 -16.30
N GLN A 65 12.46 15.32 -16.03
CA GLN A 65 12.40 16.33 -14.97
C GLN A 65 11.28 17.34 -15.29
N HIS A 66 10.03 16.95 -15.07
CA HIS A 66 8.92 17.88 -15.09
C HIS A 66 9.04 18.83 -13.90
N LYS A 67 8.84 20.13 -14.14
CA LYS A 67 8.60 21.09 -13.05
C LYS A 67 7.49 20.51 -12.15
N GLN A 68 7.67 20.51 -10.83
CA GLN A 68 6.74 19.89 -9.85
C GLN A 68 5.26 20.25 -10.11
N GLN A 69 4.97 21.50 -10.47
CA GLN A 69 3.59 21.95 -10.79
C GLN A 69 2.97 21.28 -12.03
N LYS A 70 3.79 20.86 -13.02
CA LYS A 70 3.29 20.14 -14.20
C LYS A 70 2.99 18.69 -13.83
N LEU A 71 3.85 18.07 -13.04
CA LEU A 71 3.66 16.73 -12.51
C LEU A 71 2.36 16.61 -11.71
N GLU A 72 2.16 17.51 -10.73
CA GLU A 72 0.97 17.49 -9.89
C GLU A 72 -0.32 17.60 -10.72
N ARG A 73 -0.33 18.49 -11.72
CA ARG A 73 -1.47 18.61 -12.65
C ARG A 73 -1.74 17.34 -13.44
N GLU A 74 -0.70 16.62 -13.88
CA GLU A 74 -0.88 15.36 -14.59
C GLU A 74 -1.40 14.25 -13.68
N LEU A 75 -0.94 14.19 -12.42
CA LEU A 75 -1.42 13.21 -11.44
C LEU A 75 -2.85 13.50 -10.96
N ILE A 76 -3.22 14.76 -10.75
CA ILE A 76 -4.61 15.16 -10.45
C ILE A 76 -5.52 14.79 -11.63
N ARG A 77 -5.08 15.01 -12.87
CA ARG A 77 -5.85 14.58 -14.06
C ARG A 77 -5.99 13.07 -14.12
N ALA A 78 -4.92 12.32 -13.84
CA ALA A 78 -4.99 10.86 -13.79
C ALA A 78 -5.96 10.38 -12.70
N TYR A 79 -6.00 11.05 -11.55
CA TYR A 79 -6.96 10.77 -10.48
C TYR A 79 -8.41 11.03 -10.93
N ASN A 80 -8.69 12.20 -11.51
CA ASN A 80 -10.03 12.52 -12.01
C ASN A 80 -10.46 11.53 -13.10
N GLU A 81 -9.57 11.17 -14.04
CA GLU A 81 -9.86 10.16 -15.05
C GLU A 81 -10.10 8.77 -14.46
N THR A 82 -9.44 8.43 -13.34
CA THR A 82 -9.66 7.19 -12.59
C THR A 82 -11.03 7.22 -11.90
N HIS A 83 -11.43 8.36 -11.36
CA HIS A 83 -12.76 8.56 -10.80
C HIS A 83 -13.85 8.45 -11.88
N ASP A 84 -13.70 9.15 -13.01
CA ASP A 84 -14.64 9.11 -14.13
C ASP A 84 -14.71 7.72 -14.79
N LEU A 85 -13.63 6.95 -14.71
CA LEU A 85 -13.61 5.56 -15.21
C LEU A 85 -14.47 4.64 -14.32
N ALA A 86 -14.67 4.96 -13.03
CA ALA A 86 -15.60 4.22 -12.17
C ALA A 86 -17.06 4.30 -12.65
N GLU A 87 -17.44 5.37 -13.36
CA GLU A 87 -18.78 5.49 -13.97
C GLU A 87 -19.07 4.44 -15.04
N THR A 88 -18.03 3.77 -15.55
CA THR A 88 -18.17 2.71 -16.55
C THR A 88 -18.27 1.31 -15.94
N LEU A 89 -18.22 1.21 -14.60
CA LEU A 89 -18.43 -0.03 -13.88
C LEU A 89 -19.93 -0.38 -13.82
N PRO A 90 -20.27 -1.66 -13.63
CA PRO A 90 -21.66 -2.07 -13.52
C PRO A 90 -22.39 -1.36 -12.38
N LEU A 91 -23.58 -0.85 -12.66
CA LEU A 91 -24.48 -0.28 -11.66
C LEU A 91 -25.09 -1.38 -10.77
N PRO A 92 -25.62 -1.05 -9.58
CA PRO A 92 -26.24 -2.05 -8.69
C PRO A 92 -27.33 -2.88 -9.38
N SER A 93 -28.06 -2.26 -10.33
CA SER A 93 -29.11 -2.89 -11.13
C SER A 93 -28.61 -3.83 -12.23
N GLU A 94 -27.33 -3.78 -12.56
CA GLU A 94 -26.70 -4.57 -13.63
C GLU A 94 -26.04 -5.84 -13.08
N TYR A 95 -25.95 -5.99 -11.76
CA TYR A 95 -25.54 -7.24 -11.13
C TYR A 95 -26.69 -8.27 -11.15
N PRO A 96 -26.38 -9.57 -11.30
CA PRO A 96 -27.39 -10.63 -11.23
C PRO A 96 -28.14 -10.67 -9.88
N ASP A 97 -27.48 -10.25 -8.81
CA ASP A 97 -28.01 -10.19 -7.45
C ASP A 97 -27.37 -9.01 -6.69
N LEU A 98 -28.17 -8.32 -5.88
CA LEU A 98 -27.73 -7.27 -4.97
C LEU A 98 -26.64 -7.78 -4.01
N GLN A 99 -26.69 -9.05 -3.59
CA GLN A 99 -25.65 -9.60 -2.73
C GLN A 99 -24.28 -9.61 -3.40
N MET A 100 -24.19 -9.86 -4.71
CA MET A 100 -22.92 -9.79 -5.45
C MET A 100 -22.37 -8.37 -5.49
N PHE A 101 -23.24 -7.38 -5.72
CA PHE A 101 -22.86 -5.97 -5.66
C PHE A 101 -22.33 -5.59 -4.26
N LEU A 102 -23.09 -5.92 -3.21
CA LEU A 102 -22.69 -5.64 -1.82
C LEU A 102 -21.38 -6.33 -1.44
N ARG A 103 -21.18 -7.58 -1.86
CA ARG A 103 -19.93 -8.31 -1.65
C ARG A 103 -18.75 -7.62 -2.33
N THR A 104 -18.96 -7.13 -3.54
CA THR A 104 -17.94 -6.42 -4.33
C THR A 104 -17.54 -5.09 -3.66
N LEU A 105 -18.52 -4.30 -3.24
CA LEU A 105 -18.28 -3.07 -2.49
C LEU A 105 -17.59 -3.33 -1.14
N ALA A 106 -18.08 -4.32 -0.38
CA ALA A 106 -17.48 -4.70 0.90
C ALA A 106 -16.02 -5.11 0.71
N HIS A 107 -15.71 -5.86 -0.36
CA HIS A 107 -14.36 -6.30 -0.67
C HIS A 107 -13.40 -5.14 -0.96
N GLN A 108 -13.86 -4.11 -1.66
CA GLN A 108 -13.09 -2.89 -1.94
C GLN A 108 -12.90 -2.01 -0.70
N GLN A 109 -13.99 -1.76 0.03
CA GLN A 109 -14.04 -0.71 1.04
C GLN A 109 -13.65 -1.24 2.43
N PHE A 110 -14.17 -2.39 2.85
CA PHE A 110 -14.04 -2.82 4.24
C PHE A 110 -12.61 -3.20 4.62
N TRP A 111 -11.80 -3.65 3.66
CA TRP A 111 -10.39 -3.92 3.96
C TRP A 111 -9.61 -2.65 4.34
N LEU A 112 -10.03 -1.48 3.82
CA LEU A 112 -9.44 -0.18 4.14
C LEU A 112 -10.02 0.35 5.45
N PHE A 113 -11.33 0.24 5.63
CA PHE A 113 -12.01 0.75 6.82
C PHE A 113 -11.96 -0.20 8.02
N ASP A 114 -11.27 -1.35 7.92
CA ASP A 114 -11.05 -2.22 9.06
C ASP A 114 -10.17 -1.46 10.07
N ARG A 115 -10.85 -0.98 11.11
CA ARG A 115 -10.43 0.15 11.93
C ARG A 115 -9.13 -0.18 12.66
N SER A 116 -8.40 0.89 12.99
CA SER A 116 -7.35 1.04 14.02
C SER A 116 -6.95 -0.23 14.77
N PRO A 117 -5.65 -0.50 14.98
CA PRO A 117 -5.14 -1.72 15.62
C PRO A 117 -6.04 -2.22 16.76
N ASN A 118 -6.82 -3.26 16.48
CA ASN A 118 -7.75 -3.80 17.47
C ASN A 118 -6.90 -4.34 18.64
N ARG A 119 -7.00 -3.70 19.81
CA ARG A 119 -6.25 -4.10 21.02
C ARG A 119 -6.41 -5.59 21.32
N TYR A 120 -7.57 -6.17 21.05
CA TYR A 120 -7.83 -7.59 21.22
C TYR A 120 -7.12 -8.44 20.15
N ALA A 121 -7.03 -7.95 18.93
CA ALA A 121 -6.23 -8.59 17.88
C ALA A 121 -4.74 -8.57 18.24
N ILE A 122 -4.19 -7.42 18.67
CA ILE A 122 -2.80 -7.33 19.14
C ILE A 122 -2.57 -8.26 20.32
N ALA A 123 -3.41 -8.20 21.36
CA ALA A 123 -3.28 -9.06 22.53
C ALA A 123 -3.37 -10.54 22.16
N ARG A 124 -4.23 -10.91 21.21
CA ARG A 124 -4.32 -12.28 20.67
C ARG A 124 -3.05 -12.68 19.93
N GLN A 125 -2.50 -11.82 19.07
CA GLN A 125 -1.25 -12.08 18.35
C GLN A 125 -0.09 -12.29 19.33
N LEU A 126 0.00 -11.43 20.36
CA LEU A 126 0.96 -11.60 21.45
C LEU A 126 0.73 -12.94 22.15
N LYS A 127 -0.49 -13.24 22.61
CA LYS A 127 -0.81 -14.52 23.28
C LYS A 127 -0.43 -15.75 22.43
N LEU A 128 -0.66 -15.71 21.12
CA LEU A 128 -0.43 -16.86 20.24
C LEU A 128 1.03 -17.06 19.87
N PHE A 129 1.76 -15.97 19.63
CA PHE A 129 3.11 -16.03 19.06
C PHE A 129 4.21 -15.63 20.04
N TRP A 130 3.92 -14.76 21.00
CA TRP A 130 4.85 -14.39 22.06
C TRP A 130 4.98 -15.50 23.11
N ASP A 131 3.87 -15.96 23.68
CA ASP A 131 3.89 -17.02 24.71
C ASP A 131 4.44 -18.35 24.15
N ARG A 132 4.41 -18.53 22.83
CA ARG A 132 4.98 -19.69 22.11
C ARG A 132 6.30 -19.39 21.41
N SER A 133 6.90 -18.23 21.65
CA SER A 133 8.19 -17.88 21.02
C SER A 133 9.34 -18.77 21.47
N ASP A 134 9.17 -19.46 22.60
CA ASP A 134 10.13 -20.46 23.11
C ASP A 134 9.91 -21.88 22.56
N ASP A 135 8.78 -22.13 21.88
CA ASP A 135 8.55 -23.40 21.18
C ASP A 135 9.52 -23.51 20.00
N ALA A 136 10.41 -24.51 20.09
CA ALA A 136 11.47 -24.73 19.12
C ALA A 136 10.94 -24.85 17.69
N TYR A 137 9.76 -25.47 17.48
CA TYR A 137 9.21 -25.63 16.15
C TYR A 137 8.90 -24.29 15.49
N TYR A 138 8.16 -23.41 16.19
CA TYR A 138 7.78 -22.11 15.63
C TYR A 138 8.97 -21.18 15.51
N ARG A 139 9.82 -21.11 16.55
CA ARG A 139 11.01 -20.27 16.58
C ARG A 139 11.96 -20.62 15.43
N ASP A 140 12.34 -21.88 15.30
CA ASP A 140 13.37 -22.31 14.35
C ASP A 140 12.82 -22.28 12.92
N THR A 141 11.54 -22.64 12.72
CA THR A 141 10.90 -22.55 11.41
C THR A 141 10.79 -21.10 10.95
N PHE A 142 10.35 -20.19 11.82
CA PHE A 142 10.22 -18.78 11.47
C PHE A 142 11.57 -18.14 11.19
N LEU A 143 12.58 -18.40 12.04
CA LEU A 143 13.94 -17.91 11.85
C LEU A 143 14.53 -18.43 10.53
N ARG A 144 14.32 -19.70 10.19
CA ARG A 144 14.78 -20.28 8.92
C ARG A 144 14.14 -19.61 7.70
N LEU A 145 12.85 -19.28 7.77
CA LEU A 145 12.12 -18.67 6.65
C LEU A 145 12.40 -17.17 6.48
N THR A 146 12.60 -16.45 7.59
CA THR A 146 12.64 -14.98 7.59
C THR A 146 14.02 -14.41 7.90
N GLY A 147 14.89 -15.18 8.54
CA GLY A 147 16.20 -14.70 9.03
C GLY A 147 16.11 -13.74 10.21
N VAL A 148 14.92 -13.60 10.84
CA VAL A 148 14.67 -12.79 12.03
C VAL A 148 14.01 -13.66 13.09
N GLU A 149 14.42 -13.53 14.35
CA GLU A 149 13.78 -14.26 15.45
C GLU A 149 12.33 -13.81 15.64
N LEU A 150 11.44 -14.77 15.91
CA LEU A 150 10.01 -14.50 16.07
C LEU A 150 9.74 -13.45 17.15
N ARG A 151 10.47 -13.51 18.27
CA ARG A 151 10.34 -12.52 19.35
C ARG A 151 10.74 -11.11 18.89
N SER A 152 11.93 -10.97 18.27
CA SER A 152 12.38 -9.68 17.71
C SER A 152 11.41 -9.15 16.66
N PHE A 153 10.84 -10.01 15.83
CA PHE A 153 9.84 -9.63 14.84
C PHE A 153 8.60 -9.02 15.49
N ILE A 154 8.07 -9.63 16.56
CA ILE A 154 6.90 -9.11 17.28
C ILE A 154 7.20 -7.78 17.96
N GLU A 155 8.36 -7.65 18.63
CA GLU A 155 8.78 -6.39 19.28
C GLU A 155 8.93 -5.25 18.26
N LEU A 156 9.63 -5.52 17.14
CA LEU A 156 9.83 -4.54 16.08
C LEU A 156 8.52 -4.18 15.36
N SER A 157 7.58 -5.12 15.24
CA SER A 157 6.23 -4.84 14.73
C SER A 157 5.51 -3.82 15.60
N ALA A 158 5.58 -3.98 16.93
CA ALA A 158 5.01 -3.01 17.87
C ALA A 158 5.72 -1.66 17.81
N ALA A 159 7.06 -1.65 17.65
CA ALA A 159 7.84 -0.43 17.51
C ALA A 159 7.47 0.35 16.22
N VAL A 160 7.33 -0.34 15.08
CA VAL A 160 6.87 0.25 13.82
C VAL A 160 5.46 0.83 13.96
N LEU A 161 4.55 0.09 14.58
CA LEU A 161 3.20 0.58 14.83
C LEU A 161 3.23 1.87 15.67
N ALA A 162 3.97 1.87 16.78
CA ALA A 162 4.13 3.04 17.63
C ALA A 162 4.76 4.24 16.89
N GLN A 163 5.72 3.99 15.99
CA GLN A 163 6.32 5.02 15.15
C GLN A 163 5.30 5.69 14.23
N PHE A 164 4.41 4.92 13.60
CA PHE A 164 3.38 5.45 12.70
C PHE A 164 2.13 5.99 13.41
N MET A 165 1.93 5.66 14.68
CA MET A 165 0.90 6.29 15.52
C MET A 165 1.24 7.74 15.89
N LYS A 166 2.50 8.17 15.74
CA LYS A 166 2.89 9.58 15.90
C LYS A 166 2.23 10.41 14.78
N LYS A 167 1.61 11.54 15.13
CA LYS A 167 0.96 12.43 14.15
C LYS A 167 1.92 12.79 13.02
N HIS A 168 1.43 12.71 11.78
CA HIS A 168 2.12 13.11 10.54
C HIS A 168 3.37 12.31 10.14
N VAL A 169 3.65 11.15 10.76
CA VAL A 169 4.74 10.27 10.29
C VAL A 169 4.26 9.42 9.11
N MET A 170 4.82 9.68 7.93
CA MET A 170 4.50 8.94 6.69
C MET A 170 5.54 7.88 6.32
N TRP A 171 6.77 8.04 6.81
CA TRP A 171 7.87 7.14 6.51
C TRP A 171 8.79 6.98 7.72
N THR A 172 9.59 5.92 7.68
CA THR A 172 10.63 5.65 8.66
C THR A 172 11.90 5.14 7.99
N THR A 173 12.98 5.08 8.76
CA THR A 173 14.27 4.49 8.40
C THR A 173 14.76 3.64 9.57
N SER A 174 15.72 2.74 9.32
CA SER A 174 16.33 1.93 10.37
C SER A 174 16.94 2.79 11.50
N ALA A 175 17.37 4.02 11.19
CA ALA A 175 17.91 4.97 12.16
C ALA A 175 16.88 5.39 13.22
N ASP A 176 15.59 5.40 12.91
CA ASP A 176 14.52 5.74 13.87
C ASP A 176 14.40 4.70 14.99
N PHE A 177 14.90 3.48 14.76
CA PHE A 177 14.91 2.37 15.71
C PHE A 177 16.25 2.19 16.41
N ARG A 178 17.21 3.10 16.21
CA ARG A 178 18.53 3.07 16.87
C ARG A 178 18.47 2.93 18.40
N PRO A 179 17.52 3.54 19.13
CA PRO A 179 17.40 3.32 20.58
C PRO A 179 17.15 1.86 20.96
N LEU A 180 16.57 1.06 20.06
CA LEU A 180 16.31 -0.36 20.28
C LEU A 180 17.45 -1.26 19.76
N ALA A 181 18.39 -0.72 18.98
CA ALA A 181 19.43 -1.50 18.30
C ALA A 181 20.33 -2.27 19.28
N ALA A 182 20.50 -1.80 20.52
CA ALA A 182 21.27 -2.50 21.55
C ALA A 182 20.66 -3.85 21.97
N HIS A 183 19.35 -4.05 21.74
CA HIS A 183 18.63 -5.28 22.08
C HIS A 183 18.64 -6.33 20.96
N TYR A 184 19.17 -5.99 19.78
CA TYR A 184 19.12 -6.85 18.61
C TYR A 184 20.51 -7.08 18.01
N GLY A 185 20.68 -8.23 17.36
CA GLY A 185 21.85 -8.48 16.53
C GLY A 185 22.03 -7.44 15.41
N VAL A 186 23.26 -7.25 14.97
CA VAL A 186 23.60 -6.33 13.88
C VAL A 186 22.80 -6.70 12.62
N GLY A 187 22.12 -5.71 12.04
CA GLY A 187 21.32 -5.87 10.82
C GLY A 187 19.93 -6.49 11.01
N THR A 188 19.52 -6.86 12.24
CA THR A 188 18.18 -7.41 12.49
C THR A 188 17.06 -6.43 12.14
N ILE A 189 17.22 -5.14 12.49
CA ILE A 189 16.25 -4.08 12.17
C ILE A 189 16.09 -3.93 10.65
N ASP A 190 17.19 -3.92 9.90
CA ASP A 190 17.16 -3.80 8.44
C ASP A 190 16.47 -4.99 7.78
N LYS A 191 16.81 -6.21 8.20
CA LYS A 191 16.14 -7.43 7.73
C LYS A 191 14.65 -7.41 8.03
N PHE A 192 14.26 -7.01 9.23
CA PHE A 192 12.86 -6.88 9.62
C PHE A 192 12.10 -5.88 8.73
N LEU A 193 12.64 -4.66 8.54
CA LEU A 193 12.01 -3.65 7.69
C LEU A 193 11.95 -4.09 6.22
N GLN A 194 12.94 -4.87 5.75
CA GLN A 194 12.90 -5.48 4.42
C GLN A 194 11.79 -6.54 4.29
N LEU A 195 11.57 -7.39 5.31
CA LEU A 195 10.48 -8.37 5.30
C LEU A 195 9.09 -7.70 5.26
N TRP A 196 8.96 -6.54 5.91
CA TRP A 196 7.71 -5.79 6.00
C TRP A 196 7.49 -4.80 4.86
N SER A 197 8.42 -4.71 3.91
CA SER A 197 8.36 -3.76 2.82
C SER A 197 8.55 -4.39 1.46
N ILE A 198 8.02 -3.72 0.45
CA ILE A 198 8.25 -4.08 -0.94
C ILE A 198 8.82 -2.89 -1.72
N GLY A 199 9.82 -3.12 -2.54
CA GLY A 199 10.35 -2.11 -3.47
C GLY A 199 9.45 -1.96 -4.71
N LEU A 200 9.60 -0.85 -5.45
CA LEU A 200 8.81 -0.60 -6.67
C LEU A 200 9.05 -1.65 -7.78
N ASP A 201 10.27 -2.18 -7.91
CA ASP A 201 10.56 -3.22 -8.90
C ASP A 201 10.08 -4.60 -8.45
N GLU A 202 10.14 -4.87 -7.14
CA GLU A 202 9.61 -6.11 -6.55
C GLU A 202 8.09 -6.15 -6.65
N SER A 203 7.41 -5.03 -6.39
CA SER A 203 5.96 -4.92 -6.52
C SER A 203 5.51 -5.05 -7.97
N GLN A 204 6.30 -4.55 -8.92
CA GLN A 204 6.03 -4.75 -10.34
C GLN A 204 6.06 -6.24 -10.70
N ARG A 205 7.10 -6.96 -10.30
CA ARG A 205 7.21 -8.41 -10.58
C ARG A 205 6.07 -9.20 -9.92
N LEU A 206 5.74 -8.87 -8.67
CA LEU A 206 4.62 -9.52 -7.97
C LEU A 206 3.31 -9.29 -8.72
N GLU A 207 3.06 -8.07 -9.18
CA GLU A 207 1.86 -7.74 -9.94
C GLU A 207 1.82 -8.40 -11.31
N GLU A 208 2.95 -8.50 -12.00
CA GLU A 208 3.06 -9.23 -13.27
C GLU A 208 2.79 -10.73 -13.09
N MET A 209 3.10 -11.31 -11.93
CA MET A 209 2.80 -12.70 -11.60
C MET A 209 1.33 -12.92 -11.21
N CYS A 210 0.71 -11.96 -10.53
CA CYS A 210 -0.66 -12.08 -10.01
C CYS A 210 -1.73 -11.59 -11.00
N THR A 211 -1.40 -10.65 -11.89
CA THR A 211 -2.36 -10.01 -12.79
C THR A 211 -2.36 -10.67 -14.16
N CYS A 212 -3.49 -11.25 -14.57
CA CYS A 212 -3.63 -11.85 -15.90
C CYS A 212 -3.69 -10.81 -17.03
N LYS A 213 -4.29 -9.62 -16.82
CA LYS A 213 -4.41 -8.53 -17.81
C LYS A 213 -4.59 -7.17 -17.14
N VAL A 214 -3.74 -6.21 -17.50
CA VAL A 214 -3.84 -4.82 -17.03
C VAL A 214 -4.92 -4.05 -17.78
N GLY A 215 -5.66 -3.20 -17.08
CA GLY A 215 -6.67 -2.34 -17.68
C GLY A 215 -7.99 -3.06 -17.96
N GLN A 216 -8.41 -3.90 -17.03
CA GLN A 216 -9.74 -4.51 -17.04
C GLN A 216 -10.64 -3.86 -15.95
N PRO A 217 -11.97 -3.82 -16.13
CA PRO A 217 -12.89 -3.27 -15.13
C PRO A 217 -12.77 -3.92 -13.74
N GLU A 218 -12.42 -5.20 -13.70
CA GLU A 218 -12.26 -6.00 -12.47
C GLU A 218 -11.15 -5.44 -11.55
N GLU A 219 -10.16 -4.73 -12.09
CA GLU A 219 -9.09 -4.12 -11.28
C GLU A 219 -9.61 -3.13 -10.23
N TYR A 220 -10.79 -2.55 -10.44
CA TYR A 220 -11.41 -1.70 -9.43
C TYR A 220 -11.78 -2.49 -8.17
N THR A 221 -12.15 -3.76 -8.30
CA THR A 221 -12.71 -4.61 -7.23
C THR A 221 -11.68 -5.56 -6.62
N GLU A 222 -10.53 -5.70 -7.29
CA GLU A 222 -9.39 -6.48 -6.84
C GLU A 222 -8.75 -5.92 -5.57
N HIS A 223 -8.17 -6.82 -4.77
CA HIS A 223 -7.31 -6.41 -3.67
C HIS A 223 -5.99 -5.87 -4.20
N SER A 224 -5.56 -4.77 -3.59
CA SER A 224 -4.22 -4.24 -3.84
C SER A 224 -3.15 -5.25 -3.40
N PRO A 225 -2.07 -5.46 -4.19
CA PRO A 225 -0.95 -6.31 -3.77
C PRO A 225 -0.27 -5.78 -2.50
N PHE A 226 -0.43 -4.49 -2.24
CA PHE A 226 0.08 -3.79 -1.06
C PHE A 226 -0.64 -4.20 0.23
N ARG A 227 -1.62 -5.10 0.16
CA ARG A 227 -2.21 -5.73 1.34
C ARG A 227 -1.22 -6.56 2.14
N PHE A 228 -0.27 -7.22 1.47
CA PHE A 228 0.68 -8.12 2.13
C PHE A 228 1.92 -7.40 2.65
N PHE A 229 2.18 -6.19 2.15
CA PHE A 229 3.34 -5.38 2.52
C PHE A 229 2.85 -4.02 3.04
N PRO A 230 2.85 -3.79 4.36
CA PRO A 230 2.35 -2.53 4.92
C PRO A 230 3.21 -1.32 4.50
N LEU A 231 4.45 -1.56 4.06
CA LEU A 231 5.42 -0.52 3.72
C LEU A 231 5.88 -0.60 2.25
N LEU A 232 6.04 0.56 1.62
CA LEU A 232 6.70 0.70 0.33
C LEU A 232 8.12 1.23 0.51
N ARG A 233 9.11 0.53 -0.03
CA ARG A 233 10.53 0.92 0.03
C ARG A 233 10.88 1.80 -1.16
N VAL A 234 11.24 3.05 -0.87
CA VAL A 234 11.56 4.05 -1.90
C VAL A 234 12.72 4.93 -1.43
N GLY A 235 13.82 4.96 -2.19
CA GLY A 235 14.95 5.86 -1.92
C GLY A 235 15.56 5.70 -0.52
N GLY A 236 15.65 4.46 -0.01
CA GLY A 236 16.18 4.16 1.34
C GLY A 236 15.22 4.47 2.50
N ARG A 237 13.97 4.84 2.22
CA ARG A 237 12.92 5.06 3.22
C ARG A 237 11.80 4.03 3.07
N PHE A 238 11.12 3.77 4.19
CA PHE A 238 9.98 2.86 4.26
C PHE A 238 8.71 3.68 4.50
N TYR A 239 7.91 3.89 3.45
CA TYR A 239 6.67 4.66 3.51
C TYR A 239 5.49 3.77 3.88
N ARG A 240 4.61 4.21 4.76
CA ARG A 240 3.36 3.48 5.01
C ARG A 240 2.44 3.62 3.80
N ILE A 241 1.92 2.50 3.31
CA ILE A 241 1.03 2.49 2.15
C ILE A 241 -0.37 2.95 2.53
N TYR A 242 -0.82 2.54 3.72
CA TYR A 242 -2.12 2.91 4.24
C TYR A 242 -2.10 3.01 5.77
N CYS A 243 -2.92 3.90 6.32
CA CYS A 243 -3.24 4.01 7.74
C CYS A 243 -4.75 4.22 7.86
N PRO A 244 -5.49 3.37 8.60
CA PRO A 244 -6.84 3.71 9.06
C PRO A 244 -6.80 4.80 10.15
#